data_AF-A0AB33J990-F1
#
_entry.id   AF-A0AB33J990-F1
#
_cell.length_a   1.000
_cell.length_b   1.000
_cell.length_c   1.000
_cell.angle_alpha   90.00
_cell.angle_beta   90.00
_cell.angle_gamma   90.00
#
_symmetry.space_group_name_H-M   'P 1'
#
loop_
_entity.id
_entity.type
_entity.pdbx_description
1 polymer ?
#
loop_
_entity_poly.entity_id
_entity_poly.type
_entity_poly.pdbx_seq_one_letter_code
_entity_poly.pdbx_strand_id
1 'polypeptide(L)'
;MKPKVKSNYILVCCVLVLVVLCFLSVNTPIRFKREQQRRELVVKQRLLKIRKAEMQYRRLYGVYTGSFGKLADAGLLADSLSYIPFAGGQRFDLTVSTSLGKSGRQIPLMECGATYRQYLQGLDANSITNLTEEANAAGRYPGLKIGDITTDNNNAGNWE
;
A
#
# COMPACT_ATOMS: atom_id res chain seq x y z
N MET A 1 27.18 34.71 -47.27
CA MET A 1 26.20 35.54 -46.54
C MET A 1 25.85 34.82 -45.24
N LYS A 2 26.35 35.25 -44.07
CA LYS A 2 26.10 34.54 -42.80
C LYS A 2 24.76 34.99 -42.22
N PRO A 3 23.79 34.09 -41.96
CA PRO A 3 22.49 34.50 -41.42
C PRO A 3 22.68 35.05 -40.00
N LYS A 4 22.32 36.31 -39.77
CA LYS A 4 22.28 36.93 -38.43
C LYS A 4 21.03 36.43 -37.70
N VAL A 5 21.15 35.33 -36.97
CA VAL A 5 20.12 34.91 -36.02
C VAL A 5 20.01 36.01 -34.96
N LYS A 6 18.87 36.71 -34.88
CA LYS A 6 18.67 37.75 -33.85
C LYS A 6 18.60 37.06 -32.48
N SER A 7 19.36 37.54 -31.49
CA SER A 7 19.38 37.00 -30.11
C SER A 7 18.00 36.72 -29.52
N ASN A 8 16.97 37.48 -29.90
CA ASN A 8 15.59 37.26 -29.45
C ASN A 8 15.02 35.89 -29.86
N TYR A 9 15.35 35.35 -31.03
CA TYR A 9 14.88 34.02 -31.42
C TYR A 9 15.53 32.91 -30.61
N ILE A 10 16.82 33.07 -30.27
CA ILE A 10 17.54 32.16 -29.38
C ILE A 10 16.88 32.21 -27.99
N LEU A 11 16.55 33.40 -27.51
CA LEU A 11 15.88 33.59 -26.21
C LEU A 11 14.50 32.92 -26.18
N VAL A 12 13.69 33.10 -27.24
CA VAL A 12 12.37 32.47 -27.35
C VAL A 12 12.49 30.94 -27.40
N CYS A 13 13.44 30.39 -28.16
CA CYS A 13 13.71 28.96 -28.16
C CYS A 13 14.10 28.45 -26.77
N CYS A 14 14.98 29.16 -26.05
CA CYS A 14 15.36 28.80 -24.69
C CYS A 14 14.16 28.80 -23.75
N VAL A 15 13.27 29.80 -23.82
CA VAL A 15 12.06 29.85 -23.00
C VAL A 15 11.12 28.68 -23.32
N LEU A 16 10.89 28.36 -24.60
CA LEU A 16 10.05 27.22 -24.99
C LEU A 16 10.63 25.88 -24.51
N VAL A 17 11.93 25.69 -24.64
CA VAL A 17 12.63 24.49 -24.12
C VAL A 17 12.48 24.41 -22.60
N LEU A 18 12.69 25.50 -21.87
CA LEU A 18 12.52 25.53 -20.43
C LEU A 18 11.09 25.21 -20.00
N VAL A 19 10.07 25.75 -20.69
CA VAL A 19 8.66 25.42 -20.42
C VAL A 19 8.39 23.92 -20.61
N VAL A 20 8.92 23.32 -21.69
CA VAL A 20 8.79 21.88 -21.93
C VAL A 20 9.50 21.07 -20.85
N LEU A 21 10.73 21.45 -20.46
CA LEU A 21 11.48 20.77 -19.40
C LEU A 21 10.77 20.87 -18.04
N CYS A 22 10.21 22.03 -17.70
CA CYS A 22 9.40 22.23 -16.50
C CYS A 22 8.15 21.36 -16.53
N PHE A 23 7.47 21.27 -17.67
CA PHE A 23 6.27 20.45 -17.81
C PHE A 23 6.59 18.95 -17.66
N LEU A 24 7.68 18.46 -18.25
CA LEU A 24 8.11 17.06 -18.13
C LEU A 24 8.58 16.72 -16.70
N SER A 25 9.29 17.64 -16.05
CA SER A 25 9.78 17.50 -14.67
C SER A 25 8.64 17.43 -13.65
N VAL A 26 7.59 18.24 -13.82
CA VAL A 26 6.45 18.28 -12.88
C VAL A 26 5.47 17.12 -13.11
N ASN A 27 5.24 16.71 -14.36
CA ASN A 27 4.21 15.71 -14.66
C ASN A 27 4.57 14.28 -14.27
N THR A 28 5.86 13.93 -14.24
CA THR A 28 6.32 12.57 -13.88
C THR A 28 6.01 12.20 -12.43
N PRO A 29 6.38 12.98 -11.39
CA PRO A 29 6.05 12.64 -10.00
C PRO A 29 4.54 12.72 -9.71
N ILE A 30 3.82 13.60 -10.39
CA ILE A 30 2.37 13.77 -10.19
C ILE A 30 1.61 12.52 -10.65
N ARG A 31 1.97 11.91 -11.79
CA ARG A 31 1.30 10.70 -12.28
C ARG A 31 1.47 9.52 -11.32
N PHE A 32 2.69 9.33 -10.81
CA PHE A 32 2.95 8.26 -9.83
C PHE A 32 2.12 8.45 -8.57
N LYS A 33 2.11 9.65 -7.98
CA LYS A 33 1.33 9.95 -6.78
C LYS A 33 -0.17 9.71 -6.97
N ARG A 34 -0.74 10.11 -8.12
CA ARG A 34 -2.17 9.87 -8.43
C ARG A 34 -2.49 8.37 -8.51
N GLU A 35 -1.67 7.60 -9.22
CA GLU A 35 -1.87 6.15 -9.34
C GLU A 35 -1.65 5.44 -7.99
N GLN A 36 -0.64 5.84 -7.22
CA GLN A 36 -0.40 5.34 -5.87
C GLN A 36 -1.65 5.52 -5.00
N GLN A 37 -2.17 6.75 -4.89
CA GLN A 37 -3.36 7.03 -4.07
C GLN A 37 -4.58 6.21 -4.51
N ARG A 38 -4.79 6.09 -5.83
CA ARG A 38 -5.86 5.27 -6.39
C ARG A 38 -5.72 3.80 -5.98
N ARG A 39 -4.52 3.23 -6.12
CA ARG A 39 -4.28 1.82 -5.78
C ARG A 39 -4.37 1.59 -4.26
N GLU A 40 -3.81 2.47 -3.46
CA GLU A 40 -3.91 2.43 -2.00
C GLU A 40 -5.36 2.45 -1.53
N LEU A 41 -6.22 3.28 -2.11
CA LEU A 41 -7.65 3.33 -1.75
C LEU A 41 -8.32 1.96 -1.92
N VAL A 42 -8.07 1.29 -3.06
CA VAL A 42 -8.65 -0.05 -3.33
C VAL A 42 -8.06 -1.11 -2.39
N VAL A 43 -6.76 -1.05 -2.12
CA VAL A 43 -6.07 -1.99 -1.20
C VAL A 43 -6.59 -1.81 0.24
N LYS A 44 -6.71 -0.56 0.72
CA LYS A 44 -7.29 -0.24 2.03
C LYS A 44 -8.72 -0.79 2.17
N GLN A 45 -9.54 -0.66 1.13
CA GLN A 45 -10.89 -1.23 1.13
C GLN A 45 -10.89 -2.77 1.22
N ARG A 46 -9.94 -3.47 0.57
CA ARG A 46 -9.81 -4.94 0.71
C ARG A 46 -9.36 -5.33 2.11
N LEU A 47 -8.36 -4.65 2.65
CA LEU A 47 -7.88 -4.86 4.02
C LEU A 47 -9.01 -4.65 5.04
N LEU A 48 -9.83 -3.60 4.89
CA LEU A 48 -11.01 -3.37 5.75
C LEU A 48 -12.03 -4.51 5.70
N LYS A 49 -12.24 -5.13 4.53
CA LYS A 49 -13.11 -6.31 4.40
C LYS A 49 -12.52 -7.52 5.11
N ILE A 50 -11.21 -7.75 4.97
CA ILE A 50 -10.49 -8.82 5.69
C ILE A 50 -10.57 -8.59 7.21
N ARG A 51 -10.34 -7.35 7.68
CA ARG A 51 -10.49 -6.95 9.08
C ARG A 51 -11.86 -7.34 9.63
N LYS A 52 -12.92 -7.00 8.90
CA LYS A 52 -14.30 -7.32 9.30
C LYS A 52 -14.53 -8.83 9.37
N ALA A 53 -14.03 -9.59 8.39
CA ALA A 53 -14.14 -11.04 8.38
C ALA A 53 -13.42 -11.68 9.57
N GLU A 54 -12.19 -11.27 9.86
CA GLU A 54 -11.40 -11.74 11.02
C GLU A 54 -12.07 -11.41 12.35
N MET A 55 -12.58 -10.18 12.51
CA MET A 55 -13.32 -9.80 13.72
C MET A 55 -14.58 -10.65 13.91
N GLN A 56 -15.30 -10.96 12.83
CA GLN A 56 -16.47 -11.83 12.88
C GLN A 56 -16.07 -13.28 13.20
N TYR A 57 -14.97 -13.78 12.62
CA TYR A 57 -14.43 -15.10 12.92
C TYR A 57 -14.04 -15.20 14.40
N ARG A 58 -13.32 -14.21 14.92
CA ARG A 58 -12.98 -14.12 16.36
C ARG A 58 -14.21 -14.08 17.26
N ARG A 59 -15.29 -13.39 16.85
CA ARG A 59 -16.54 -13.37 17.61
C ARG A 59 -17.19 -14.77 17.71
N LEU A 60 -17.08 -15.58 16.67
CA LEU A 60 -17.68 -16.92 16.61
C LEU A 60 -16.81 -17.99 17.27
N TYR A 61 -15.49 -17.93 17.09
CA TYR A 61 -14.55 -18.99 17.48
C TYR A 61 -13.59 -18.60 18.61
N GLY A 62 -13.62 -17.35 19.07
CA GLY A 62 -12.75 -16.83 20.13
C GLY A 62 -11.31 -16.47 19.70
N VAL A 63 -10.90 -16.85 18.49
CA VAL A 63 -9.55 -16.64 17.93
C VAL A 63 -9.60 -16.08 16.51
N TYR A 64 -8.54 -15.46 16.04
CA TYR A 64 -8.35 -15.13 14.61
C TYR A 64 -7.90 -16.36 13.82
N THR A 65 -7.98 -16.29 12.49
CA THR A 65 -7.45 -17.34 11.61
C THR A 65 -6.32 -16.80 10.74
N GLY A 66 -5.21 -17.54 10.64
CA GLY A 66 -4.13 -17.24 9.70
C GLY A 66 -4.42 -17.74 8.28
N SER A 67 -5.67 -18.05 7.95
CA SER A 67 -6.05 -18.73 6.70
C SER A 67 -7.29 -18.12 6.08
N PHE A 68 -7.11 -17.58 4.87
CA PHE A 68 -8.22 -17.12 4.02
C PHE A 68 -9.19 -18.24 3.65
N GLY A 69 -8.72 -19.48 3.54
CA GLY A 69 -9.58 -20.64 3.27
C GLY A 69 -10.62 -20.81 4.37
N LYS A 70 -10.20 -20.75 5.64
CA LYS A 70 -11.14 -20.83 6.78
C LYS A 70 -12.14 -19.69 6.81
N LEU A 71 -11.73 -18.48 6.42
CA LEU A 71 -12.66 -17.35 6.30
C LEU A 71 -13.68 -17.56 5.17
N ALA A 72 -13.27 -18.18 4.07
CA ALA A 72 -14.14 -18.51 2.95
C ALA A 72 -15.10 -19.66 3.30
N ASP A 73 -14.60 -20.72 3.92
CA ASP A 73 -15.39 -21.87 4.38
C ASP A 73 -16.45 -21.44 5.41
N ALA A 74 -16.11 -20.48 6.28
CA ALA A 74 -17.05 -19.87 7.23
C ALA A 74 -18.03 -18.87 6.59
N GLY A 75 -17.93 -18.60 5.27
CA GLY A 75 -18.77 -17.65 4.55
C GLY A 75 -18.54 -16.18 4.93
N LEU A 76 -17.40 -15.87 5.57
CA LEU A 76 -17.09 -14.53 6.09
C LEU A 76 -16.34 -13.65 5.08
N LEU A 77 -15.62 -14.29 4.15
CA LEU A 77 -14.82 -13.62 3.13
C LEU A 77 -14.93 -14.36 1.79
N ALA A 78 -15.27 -13.66 0.71
CA ALA A 78 -15.19 -14.25 -0.62
C ALA A 78 -13.73 -14.52 -1.01
N ASP A 79 -13.42 -15.65 -1.65
CA ASP A 79 -12.05 -16.06 -2.01
C ASP A 79 -11.30 -14.97 -2.81
N SER A 80 -12.01 -14.28 -3.72
CA SER A 80 -11.46 -13.18 -4.52
C SER A 80 -10.93 -11.99 -3.69
N LEU A 81 -11.36 -11.84 -2.43
CA LEU A 81 -10.91 -10.77 -1.53
C LEU A 81 -9.55 -11.04 -0.89
N SER A 82 -9.04 -12.28 -0.96
CA SER A 82 -7.71 -12.64 -0.47
C SER A 82 -6.58 -12.11 -1.35
N TYR A 83 -6.88 -11.75 -2.59
CA TYR A 83 -5.90 -11.29 -3.58
C TYR A 83 -5.66 -9.77 -3.50
N ILE A 84 -4.40 -9.38 -3.60
CA ILE A 84 -3.97 -7.99 -3.66
C ILE A 84 -4.32 -7.44 -5.04
N PRO A 85 -5.12 -6.37 -5.13
CA PRO A 85 -5.36 -5.67 -6.39
C PRO A 85 -4.05 -5.25 -7.07
N PHE A 86 -3.98 -5.38 -8.40
CA PHE A 86 -2.83 -4.97 -9.23
C PHE A 86 -1.54 -5.78 -9.06
N ALA A 87 -1.54 -6.84 -8.24
CA ALA A 87 -0.33 -7.61 -7.91
C ALA A 87 -0.22 -8.96 -8.65
N GLY A 88 -0.87 -9.11 -9.81
CA GLY A 88 -0.74 -10.32 -10.64
C GLY A 88 -1.16 -11.62 -9.95
N GLY A 89 -2.17 -11.58 -9.08
CA GLY A 89 -2.66 -12.78 -8.37
C GLY A 89 -1.94 -13.08 -7.05
N GLN A 90 -1.06 -12.21 -6.58
CA GLN A 90 -0.52 -12.33 -5.22
C GLN A 90 -1.62 -12.13 -4.17
N ARG A 91 -1.50 -12.84 -3.05
CA ARG A 91 -2.40 -12.72 -1.89
C ARG A 91 -1.82 -11.82 -0.82
N PHE A 92 -2.71 -11.25 0.00
CA PHE A 92 -2.30 -10.55 1.21
C PHE A 92 -1.55 -11.51 2.13
N ASP A 93 -0.58 -10.99 2.88
CA ASP A 93 0.01 -11.74 3.98
C ASP A 93 -0.91 -11.63 5.19
N LEU A 94 -1.25 -12.74 5.86
CA LEU A 94 -2.15 -12.79 7.01
C LEU A 94 -1.51 -13.67 8.08
N THR A 95 -1.13 -13.05 9.18
CA THR A 95 -0.48 -13.70 10.32
C THR A 95 -1.32 -13.51 11.57
N VAL A 96 -1.39 -14.56 12.39
CA VAL A 96 -2.05 -14.51 13.70
C VAL A 96 -1.06 -14.88 14.78
N SER A 97 -1.19 -14.24 15.93
CA SER A 97 -0.39 -14.54 17.12
C SER A 97 -1.25 -14.41 18.37
N THR A 98 -0.69 -14.75 19.53
CA THR A 98 -1.34 -14.50 20.81
C THR A 98 -0.32 -13.86 21.73
N SER A 99 -0.66 -12.70 22.28
CA SER A 99 0.17 -11.99 23.25
C SER A 99 -0.38 -12.19 24.66
N LEU A 100 0.52 -12.21 25.65
CA LEU A 100 0.15 -12.33 27.05
C LEU A 100 -0.04 -10.92 27.65
N GLY A 101 -1.26 -10.59 28.04
CA GLY A 101 -1.58 -9.35 28.73
C GLY A 101 -1.03 -9.32 30.16
N LYS A 102 -0.96 -8.12 30.75
CA LYS A 102 -0.43 -7.89 32.12
C LYS A 102 -1.10 -8.73 33.22
N SER A 103 -2.35 -9.15 33.01
CA SER A 103 -3.11 -9.99 33.93
C SER A 103 -3.00 -11.50 33.66
N GLY A 104 -2.11 -11.93 32.76
CA GLY A 104 -2.03 -13.31 32.28
C GLY A 104 -3.12 -13.68 31.26
N ARG A 105 -3.98 -12.72 30.88
CA ARG A 105 -4.99 -12.91 29.83
C ARG A 105 -4.31 -13.09 28.47
N GLN A 106 -4.68 -14.15 27.75
CA GLN A 106 -4.30 -14.32 26.36
C GLN A 106 -5.10 -13.36 25.46
N ILE A 107 -4.38 -12.56 24.67
CA ILE A 107 -4.95 -11.60 23.73
C ILE A 107 -4.63 -12.10 22.32
N PRO A 108 -5.62 -12.58 21.54
CA PRO A 108 -5.39 -12.95 20.15
C PRO A 108 -5.11 -11.68 19.34
N LEU A 109 -4.08 -11.76 18.50
CA LEU A 109 -3.65 -10.68 17.61
C LEU A 109 -3.62 -11.18 16.17
N MET A 110 -3.79 -10.25 15.23
CA MET A 110 -3.66 -10.51 13.80
C MET A 110 -2.94 -9.35 13.12
N GLU A 111 -2.23 -9.66 12.04
CA GLU A 111 -1.68 -8.68 11.12
C GLU A 111 -1.99 -9.14 9.70
N CYS A 112 -2.45 -8.22 8.85
CA CYS A 112 -2.65 -8.51 7.45
C CYS A 112 -2.19 -7.34 6.58
N GLY A 113 -1.39 -7.60 5.55
CA GLY A 113 -0.76 -6.53 4.80
C GLY A 113 -0.33 -6.87 3.38
N ALA A 114 0.02 -5.82 2.66
CA ALA A 114 0.63 -5.87 1.33
C ALA A 114 1.69 -4.77 1.22
N THR A 115 2.83 -5.09 0.64
CA THR A 115 3.96 -4.16 0.47
C THR A 115 3.76 -3.23 -0.73
N TYR A 116 4.41 -2.06 -0.73
CA TYR A 116 4.41 -1.13 -1.87
C TYR A 116 4.78 -1.84 -3.18
N ARG A 117 5.80 -2.70 -3.16
CA ARG A 117 6.28 -3.45 -4.33
C ARG A 117 5.19 -4.33 -4.94
N GLN A 118 4.29 -4.88 -4.13
CA GLN A 118 3.24 -5.77 -4.60
C GLN A 118 2.11 -4.99 -5.28
N TYR A 119 1.49 -4.03 -4.58
CA TYR A 119 0.31 -3.37 -5.13
C TYR A 119 0.63 -2.19 -6.05
N LEU A 120 1.85 -1.65 -6.03
CA LEU A 120 2.31 -0.63 -7.01
C LEU A 120 3.04 -1.24 -8.21
N GLN A 121 3.03 -2.57 -8.36
CA GLN A 121 3.67 -3.27 -9.47
C GLN A 121 3.28 -2.65 -10.84
N GLY A 122 4.28 -2.44 -11.70
CA GLY A 122 4.12 -1.86 -13.02
C GLY A 122 4.04 -0.31 -13.04
N LEU A 123 4.15 0.35 -11.89
CA LEU A 123 4.46 1.78 -11.83
C LEU A 123 5.99 2.00 -11.83
N ASP A 124 6.41 3.27 -11.70
CA ASP A 124 7.83 3.65 -11.69
C ASP A 124 8.61 2.96 -10.56
N ALA A 125 9.59 2.13 -10.94
CA ALA A 125 10.32 1.28 -9.99
C ALA A 125 11.17 2.09 -9.00
N ASN A 126 11.78 3.19 -9.47
CA ASN A 126 12.60 4.05 -8.60
C ASN A 126 11.75 4.71 -7.52
N SER A 127 10.56 5.20 -7.89
CA SER A 127 9.61 5.77 -6.94
C SER A 127 9.15 4.75 -5.90
N ILE A 128 8.90 3.49 -6.31
CA ILE A 128 8.55 2.40 -5.38
C ILE A 128 9.70 2.08 -4.42
N THR A 129 10.94 2.02 -4.93
CA THR A 129 12.14 1.81 -4.10
C THR A 129 12.29 2.93 -3.09
N ASN A 130 12.20 4.19 -3.52
CA ASN A 130 12.30 5.35 -2.64
C ASN A 130 11.24 5.32 -1.52
N LEU A 131 9.98 5.01 -1.84
CA LEU A 131 8.93 4.85 -0.83
C LEU A 131 9.22 3.73 0.17
N THR A 132 9.74 2.61 -0.34
CA THR A 132 10.08 1.44 0.48
C THR A 132 11.22 1.76 1.44
N GLU A 133 12.28 2.41 0.94
CA GLU A 133 13.43 2.85 1.73
C GLU A 133 13.03 3.90 2.77
N GLU A 134 12.21 4.88 2.40
CA GLU A 134 11.71 5.91 3.31
C GLU A 134 10.88 5.31 4.45
N ALA A 135 10.00 4.36 4.14
CA ALA A 135 9.22 3.67 5.16
C ALA A 135 10.11 2.87 6.11
N ASN A 136 11.06 2.09 5.57
CA ASN A 136 12.00 1.31 6.37
C ASN A 136 12.91 2.20 7.24
N ALA A 137 13.44 3.29 6.69
CA ALA A 137 14.26 4.25 7.43
C ALA A 137 13.49 4.93 8.58
N ALA A 138 12.18 5.10 8.41
CA ALA A 138 11.28 5.60 9.45
C ALA A 138 10.78 4.50 10.41
N GLY A 139 11.24 3.25 10.30
CA GLY A 139 10.76 2.12 11.10
C GLY A 139 9.29 1.76 10.86
N ARG A 140 8.71 2.17 9.73
CA ARG A 140 7.32 1.91 9.35
C ARG A 140 7.25 0.69 8.43
N TYR A 141 6.10 0.02 8.45
CA TYR A 141 5.83 -1.05 7.48
C TYR A 141 5.84 -0.49 6.04
N PRO A 142 6.62 -1.09 5.10
CA PRO A 142 6.76 -0.61 3.72
C PRO A 142 5.56 -1.00 2.85
N GLY A 143 4.38 -0.52 3.22
CA GLY A 143 3.13 -0.78 2.51
C GLY A 143 1.91 -0.46 3.35
N LEU A 144 0.83 -1.18 3.12
CA LEU A 144 -0.42 -1.06 3.86
C LEU A 144 -0.63 -2.31 4.69
N LYS A 145 -0.88 -2.14 5.99
CA LYS A 145 -1.25 -3.24 6.89
C LYS A 145 -2.36 -2.83 7.84
N ILE A 146 -3.10 -3.84 8.30
CA ILE A 146 -4.03 -3.77 9.44
C ILE A 146 -3.54 -4.68 10.54
N GLY A 147 -3.77 -4.26 11.78
CA GLY A 147 -3.34 -5.03 12.93
C GLY A 147 -1.83 -5.05 13.14
N ASP A 148 -1.46 -5.73 14.21
CA ASP A 148 -0.09 -5.87 14.65
C ASP A 148 0.01 -7.12 15.51
N ILE A 149 0.94 -8.01 15.17
CA ILE A 149 1.14 -9.28 15.87
C ILE A 149 1.95 -9.14 17.16
N THR A 150 2.49 -7.95 17.44
CA THR A 150 3.31 -7.67 18.63
C THR A 150 2.54 -6.88 19.69
N THR A 151 1.68 -5.96 19.27
CA THR A 151 0.97 -5.03 20.16
C THR A 151 -0.52 -5.01 19.83
N ASP A 152 -1.39 -5.01 20.85
CA ASP A 152 -2.82 -4.83 20.62
C ASP A 152 -3.13 -3.39 20.20
N ASN A 153 -3.39 -3.19 18.92
CA ASN A 153 -3.76 -1.91 18.33
C ASN A 153 -5.23 -1.88 17.88
N ASN A 154 -6.09 -2.77 18.40
CA ASN A 154 -7.48 -2.93 17.95
C ASN A 154 -7.63 -3.21 16.44
N ASN A 155 -6.66 -3.91 15.84
CA ASN A 155 -6.60 -4.19 14.40
C ASN A 155 -6.58 -2.94 13.51
N ALA A 156 -6.09 -1.81 14.00
CA ALA A 156 -6.05 -0.55 13.26
C ALA A 156 -5.18 -0.65 12.00
N GLY A 157 -5.53 0.15 10.99
CA GLY A 157 -4.71 0.30 9.79
C GLY A 157 -3.52 1.24 10.04
N ASN A 158 -2.38 1.03 9.39
CA ASN A 158 -1.23 1.95 9.50
C ASN A 158 -1.42 3.31 8.78
N TRP A 159 -2.65 3.62 8.38
CA TRP A 159 -3.08 4.87 7.74
C TRP A 159 -4.17 5.62 8.54
N GLU A 160 -4.57 5.06 9.69
CA GLU A 160 -5.56 5.63 10.63
C GLU A 160 -4.82 6.43 11.70
#